data_AF-A0A915MJ88-F1
#
_entry.id   AF-A0A915MJ88-F1
#
_cell.length_a   1.000
_cell.length_b   1.000
_cell.length_c   1.000
_cell.angle_alpha   90.00
_cell.angle_beta   90.00
_cell.angle_gamma   90.00
#
_symmetry.space_group_name_H-M   'P 1'
#
loop_
_entity.id
_entity.type
_entity.pdbx_description
1 polymer ?
#
loop_
_entity_poly.entity_id
_entity_poly.type
_entity_poly.pdbx_seq_one_letter_code
_entity_poly.pdbx_strand_id
1 'polypeptide(L)'
;PRLCDSLSFVRLQSLRAIWFAFKLSLLHRGHSPSDVEMVDSSLFNIDKFIELYFGGTQEGRLDSNKCSGAILAISKEVESRLPQSQVQNYIHMLFKMLSDKQGNVSSAAAQLLTNILSYRANLLQKEAEVLLINMLDHLARTRQEKIQTYTELLNGFVLFSGHHLHLAVQVLLRQTLPYNQTLSEVWEMMSRTHFTSIIDFLFERVWIDNSSSSSKTPDLIVEQEEKNIV
;
A
#
# COMPACT_ATOMS: atom_id res chain seq x y z
N PRO A 1 13.60 0.59 -4.24
CA PRO A 1 13.88 1.75 -3.35
C PRO A 1 15.25 2.43 -3.57
N ARG A 2 16.35 1.67 -3.66
CA ARG A 2 17.72 2.22 -3.80
C ARG A 2 18.01 2.98 -5.11
N LEU A 3 17.06 3.01 -6.05
CA LEU A 3 17.11 3.92 -7.20
C LEU A 3 17.06 5.40 -6.78
N CYS A 4 16.64 5.71 -5.56
CA CYS A 4 16.64 7.07 -5.00
C CYS A 4 17.69 7.28 -3.91
N ASP A 5 18.72 6.43 -3.87
CA ASP A 5 19.82 6.59 -2.92
C ASP A 5 20.57 7.92 -3.15
N SER A 6 21.14 8.49 -2.09
CA SER A 6 21.91 9.74 -2.18
C SER A 6 23.14 9.59 -3.09
N LEU A 7 23.73 8.41 -3.15
CA LEU A 7 24.91 8.11 -3.95
C LEU A 7 24.54 7.69 -5.37
N SER A 8 25.04 8.41 -6.38
CA SER A 8 24.80 8.11 -7.81
C SER A 8 25.23 6.68 -8.18
N PHE A 9 26.39 6.24 -7.67
CA PHE A 9 26.88 4.87 -7.88
C PHE A 9 25.87 3.82 -7.40
N VAL A 10 25.29 3.98 -6.20
CA VAL A 10 24.30 3.03 -5.65
C VAL A 10 23.04 3.01 -6.51
N ARG A 11 22.57 4.18 -6.99
CA ARG A 11 21.42 4.26 -7.89
C ARG A 11 21.65 3.49 -9.19
N LEU A 12 22.81 3.71 -9.83
CA LEU A 12 23.18 3.05 -11.08
C LEU A 12 23.33 1.54 -10.92
N GLN A 13 23.99 1.08 -9.85
CA GLN A 13 24.11 -0.35 -9.57
C GLN A 13 22.77 -0.98 -9.25
N SER A 14 21.88 -0.28 -8.54
CA SER A 14 20.53 -0.76 -8.27
C SER A 14 19.72 -0.93 -9.55
N LEU A 15 19.81 0.02 -10.49
CA LEU A 15 19.15 -0.07 -11.79
C LEU A 15 19.67 -1.26 -12.61
N ARG A 16 20.99 -1.42 -12.68
CA ARG A 16 21.62 -2.56 -13.37
C ARG A 16 21.23 -3.89 -12.75
N ALA A 17 21.20 -3.98 -11.41
CA ALA A 17 20.80 -5.19 -10.71
C ALA A 17 19.35 -5.59 -11.05
N ILE A 18 18.43 -4.62 -11.09
CA ILE A 18 17.04 -4.88 -11.49
C ILE A 18 16.97 -5.36 -12.95
N TRP A 19 17.69 -4.68 -13.84
CA TRP A 19 17.72 -5.07 -15.26
C TRP A 19 18.28 -6.50 -15.45
N PHE A 20 19.37 -6.85 -14.78
CA PHE A 20 19.93 -8.21 -14.83
C PHE A 20 18.99 -9.25 -14.25
N ALA A 21 18.26 -8.94 -13.17
CA ALA A 21 17.24 -9.83 -12.63
C ALA A 21 16.12 -10.10 -13.66
N PHE A 22 15.68 -9.08 -14.40
CA PHE A 22 14.70 -9.26 -15.47
C PHE A 22 15.27 -10.01 -16.67
N LYS A 23 16.51 -9.72 -17.11
CA LYS A 23 17.19 -10.49 -18.17
C LYS A 23 17.27 -11.97 -17.81
N LEU A 24 17.69 -12.28 -16.57
CA LEU A 24 17.78 -13.66 -16.10
C LEU A 24 16.42 -14.36 -16.09
N SER A 25 15.37 -13.68 -15.62
CA SER A 25 13.99 -14.18 -15.63
C SER A 25 13.49 -14.52 -17.04
N LEU A 26 13.81 -13.69 -18.04
CA LEU A 26 13.46 -13.96 -19.44
C LEU A 26 14.18 -15.18 -20.02
N LEU A 27 15.48 -15.32 -19.73
CA LEU A 27 16.26 -16.48 -20.16
C LEU A 27 15.68 -17.79 -19.62
N HIS A 28 15.26 -17.80 -18.35
CA HIS A 28 14.61 -18.97 -17.74
C HIS A 28 13.24 -19.32 -18.35
N ARG A 29 12.57 -18.38 -19.04
CA ARG A 29 11.30 -18.63 -19.75
C ARG A 29 11.49 -19.19 -21.16
N GLY A 30 12.71 -19.55 -21.54
CA GLY A 30 13.03 -20.17 -22.83
C GLY A 30 13.23 -19.17 -23.97
N HIS A 31 13.38 -17.88 -23.67
CA HIS A 31 13.80 -16.91 -24.68
C HIS A 31 15.29 -17.09 -25.00
N SER A 32 15.60 -17.23 -26.29
CA SER A 32 16.97 -17.47 -26.80
C SER A 32 17.90 -16.27 -26.51
N PRO A 33 19.18 -16.50 -26.17
CA PRO A 33 20.14 -15.45 -25.87
C PRO A 33 20.76 -14.85 -27.14
N SER A 34 19.95 -14.51 -28.16
CA SER A 34 20.45 -13.56 -29.16
C SER A 34 20.52 -12.19 -28.47
N ASP A 35 21.73 -11.81 -28.04
CA ASP A 35 22.01 -10.58 -27.28
C ASP A 35 21.50 -9.29 -27.95
N VAL A 36 21.12 -9.35 -29.23
CA VAL A 36 20.64 -8.23 -30.04
C VAL A 36 19.11 -8.13 -30.10
N GLU A 37 18.35 -9.23 -30.01
CA GLU A 37 16.89 -9.19 -30.22
C GLU A 37 16.07 -9.10 -28.92
N MET A 38 16.59 -9.65 -27.82
CA MET A 38 15.92 -9.58 -26.50
C MET A 38 15.90 -8.16 -25.91
N VAL A 39 16.93 -7.36 -26.22
CA VAL A 39 17.16 -6.02 -25.65
C VAL A 39 16.20 -4.98 -26.23
N ASP A 40 15.67 -5.18 -27.44
CA ASP A 40 14.99 -4.10 -28.16
C ASP A 40 13.45 -4.07 -28.00
N SER A 41 12.82 -5.12 -27.47
CA SER A 41 11.35 -5.11 -27.25
C SER A 41 10.88 -5.56 -25.87
N SER A 42 11.63 -6.40 -25.16
CA SER A 42 11.13 -7.06 -23.94
C SER A 42 11.63 -6.45 -22.63
N LEU A 43 12.73 -5.71 -22.66
CA LEU A 43 13.31 -5.03 -21.50
C LEU A 43 13.42 -3.53 -21.76
N PHE A 44 13.34 -2.74 -20.71
CA PHE A 44 13.62 -1.31 -20.83
C PHE A 44 15.11 -1.07 -21.10
N ASN A 45 15.41 -0.03 -21.87
CA ASN A 45 16.78 0.41 -22.16
C ASN A 45 17.36 1.16 -20.94
N ILE A 46 18.50 0.68 -20.42
CA ILE A 46 19.15 1.27 -19.22
C ILE A 46 19.61 2.70 -19.48
N ASP A 47 20.26 2.97 -20.60
CA ASP A 47 20.84 4.28 -20.89
C ASP A 47 19.75 5.34 -21.06
N LYS A 48 18.66 4.98 -21.76
CA LYS A 48 17.46 5.82 -21.88
C LYS A 48 16.80 6.07 -20.52
N PHE A 49 16.75 5.06 -19.65
CA PHE A 49 16.23 5.24 -18.29
C PHE A 49 17.09 6.23 -17.48
N ILE A 50 18.42 6.10 -17.56
CA ILE A 50 19.36 6.99 -16.88
C ILE A 50 19.21 8.43 -17.39
N GLU A 51 19.12 8.61 -18.71
CA GLU A 51 18.93 9.94 -19.31
C GLU A 51 17.64 10.59 -18.82
N LEU A 52 16.51 9.88 -18.94
CA LEU A 52 15.19 10.39 -18.60
C LEU A 52 15.00 10.66 -17.10
N TYR A 53 15.40 9.70 -16.26
CA TYR A 53 15.06 9.73 -14.84
C TYR A 53 16.21 10.16 -13.94
N PHE A 54 17.46 9.95 -14.34
CA PHE A 54 18.62 10.41 -13.56
C PHE A 54 19.25 11.70 -14.10
N GLY A 55 18.84 12.16 -15.29
CA GLY A 55 19.44 13.33 -15.94
C GLY A 55 20.86 13.07 -16.44
N GLY A 56 21.16 11.82 -16.82
CA GLY A 56 22.49 11.38 -17.24
C GLY A 56 23.36 10.86 -16.08
N THR A 57 24.67 10.92 -16.25
CA THR A 57 25.67 10.46 -15.25
C THR A 57 26.05 11.53 -14.22
N GLN A 58 25.18 12.52 -13.99
CA GLN A 58 25.50 13.63 -13.09
C GLN A 58 25.68 13.12 -11.65
N GLU A 59 26.82 13.48 -11.05
CA GLU A 59 27.11 13.24 -9.65
C GLU A 59 26.29 14.21 -8.79
N GLY A 60 25.62 13.68 -7.77
CA GLY A 60 24.83 14.50 -6.85
C GLY A 60 23.52 13.86 -6.41
N ARG A 61 22.76 14.64 -5.62
CA ARG A 61 21.45 14.27 -5.10
C ARG A 61 20.41 14.29 -6.22
N LEU A 62 19.68 13.20 -6.37
CA LEU A 62 18.57 13.12 -7.33
C LEU A 62 17.41 14.00 -6.86
N ASP A 63 16.85 14.80 -7.78
CA ASP A 63 15.65 15.60 -7.55
C ASP A 63 14.45 14.71 -7.15
N SER A 64 13.55 15.24 -6.31
CA SER A 64 12.42 14.46 -5.77
C SER A 64 11.44 14.04 -6.87
N ASN A 65 11.17 14.90 -7.84
CA ASN A 65 10.25 14.59 -8.95
C ASN A 65 10.87 13.54 -9.87
N LYS A 66 12.17 13.67 -10.15
CA LYS A 66 12.92 12.65 -10.91
C LYS A 66 12.95 11.30 -10.20
N CYS A 67 13.16 11.28 -8.89
CA CYS A 67 13.07 10.06 -8.07
C CYS A 67 11.67 9.43 -8.19
N SER A 68 10.60 10.21 -8.00
CA SER A 68 9.23 9.68 -8.10
C SER A 68 8.93 9.14 -9.49
N GLY A 69 9.34 9.84 -10.55
CA GLY A 69 9.24 9.37 -11.93
C GLY A 69 9.99 8.05 -12.17
N ALA A 70 11.22 7.91 -11.65
CA ALA A 70 11.99 6.67 -11.71
C ALA A 70 11.29 5.51 -11.01
N ILE A 71 10.71 5.78 -9.83
CA ILE A 71 10.01 4.78 -9.02
C ILE A 71 8.70 4.34 -9.67
N LEU A 72 7.95 5.27 -10.28
CA LEU A 72 6.75 4.93 -11.04
C LEU A 72 7.07 4.15 -12.32
N ALA A 73 8.18 4.47 -13.00
CA ALA A 73 8.60 3.71 -14.17
C ALA A 73 8.99 2.28 -13.79
N ILE A 74 9.82 2.11 -12.75
CA ILE A 74 10.25 0.78 -12.33
C ILE A 74 9.10 -0.04 -11.72
N SER A 75 8.11 0.59 -11.08
CA SER A 75 6.97 -0.14 -10.52
C SER A 75 6.16 -0.84 -11.61
N LYS A 76 6.01 -0.22 -12.78
CA LYS A 76 5.36 -0.84 -13.96
C LYS A 76 6.17 -2.01 -14.52
N GLU A 77 7.49 -1.87 -14.58
CA GLU A 77 8.38 -2.94 -15.03
C GLU A 77 8.38 -4.13 -14.06
N VAL A 78 8.35 -3.86 -12.75
CA VAL A 78 8.20 -4.88 -11.70
C VAL A 78 6.83 -5.55 -11.81
N GLU A 79 5.74 -4.80 -11.90
CA GLU A 79 4.38 -5.36 -11.93
C GLU A 79 4.18 -6.35 -13.07
N SER A 80 4.61 -5.97 -14.28
CA SER A 80 4.49 -6.81 -15.49
C SER A 80 5.30 -8.11 -15.42
N ARG A 81 6.25 -8.25 -14.48
CA ARG A 81 7.17 -9.40 -14.41
C ARG A 81 7.16 -10.14 -13.09
N LEU A 82 6.68 -9.53 -12.00
CA LEU A 82 6.70 -10.09 -10.65
C LEU A 82 5.71 -11.26 -10.55
N PRO A 83 6.19 -12.50 -10.33
CA PRO A 83 5.31 -13.66 -10.16
C PRO A 83 4.44 -13.52 -8.91
N GLN A 84 3.21 -14.03 -8.96
CA GLN A 84 2.29 -13.95 -7.81
C GLN A 84 2.88 -14.58 -6.54
N SER A 85 3.64 -15.67 -6.67
CA SER A 85 4.31 -16.35 -5.55
C SER A 85 5.38 -15.49 -4.85
N GLN A 86 5.84 -14.40 -5.47
CA GLN A 86 6.88 -13.51 -4.92
C GLN A 86 6.32 -12.18 -4.38
N VAL A 87 5.03 -11.91 -4.55
CA VAL A 87 4.42 -10.64 -4.13
C VAL A 87 4.56 -10.40 -2.64
N GLN A 88 4.30 -11.44 -1.82
CA GLN A 88 4.40 -11.31 -0.36
C GLN A 88 5.83 -11.00 0.09
N ASN A 89 6.83 -11.65 -0.51
CA ASN A 89 8.24 -11.37 -0.23
C ASN A 89 8.61 -9.93 -0.63
N TYR A 90 8.11 -9.47 -1.77
CA TYR A 90 8.34 -8.11 -2.25
C TYR A 90 7.72 -7.07 -1.30
N ILE A 91 6.44 -7.24 -0.93
CA ILE A 91 5.74 -6.37 0.02
C ILE A 91 6.44 -6.35 1.38
N HIS A 92 6.83 -7.52 1.91
CA HIS A 92 7.57 -7.62 3.17
C HIS A 92 8.87 -6.82 3.13
N MET A 93 9.65 -6.94 2.04
CA MET A 93 10.88 -6.18 1.88
C MET A 93 10.62 -4.67 1.76
N LEU A 94 9.52 -4.25 1.14
CA LEU A 94 9.13 -2.83 1.09
C LEU A 94 8.78 -2.29 2.47
N PHE A 95 8.00 -3.02 3.28
CA PHE A 95 7.72 -2.64 4.68
C PHE A 95 9.01 -2.46 5.48
N LYS A 96 9.97 -3.40 5.36
CA LYS A 96 11.29 -3.28 6.01
C LYS A 96 12.03 -2.00 5.60
N MET A 97 11.92 -1.62 4.32
CA MET A 97 12.60 -0.45 3.76
C MET A 97 11.90 0.88 4.10
N LEU A 98 10.67 0.89 4.64
CA LEU A 98 10.04 2.10 5.19
C LEU A 98 10.80 2.69 6.38
N SER A 99 11.65 1.89 7.03
CA SER A 99 12.51 2.33 8.13
C SER A 99 13.94 2.64 7.69
N ASP A 100 14.22 2.76 6.39
CA ASP A 100 15.57 3.02 5.88
C ASP A 100 16.17 4.32 6.44
N LYS A 101 17.47 4.34 6.73
CA LYS A 101 18.17 5.52 7.25
C LYS A 101 18.10 6.71 6.29
N GLN A 102 18.10 6.46 4.98
CA GLN A 102 17.96 7.51 3.98
C GLN A 102 16.48 7.81 3.72
N GLY A 103 16.04 9.04 4.01
CA GLY A 103 14.65 9.47 3.81
C GLY A 103 14.13 9.28 2.37
N ASN A 104 14.97 9.50 1.36
CA ASN A 104 14.60 9.29 -0.05
C ASN A 104 14.35 7.80 -0.37
N VAL A 105 15.16 6.91 0.18
CA VAL A 105 15.01 5.45 -0.03
C VAL A 105 13.77 4.94 0.69
N SER A 106 13.53 5.45 1.90
CA SER A 106 12.32 5.20 2.68
C SER A 106 11.06 5.65 1.94
N SER A 107 11.05 6.88 1.39
CA SER A 107 9.94 7.40 0.58
C SER A 107 9.74 6.59 -0.71
N ALA A 108 10.83 6.20 -1.39
CA ALA A 108 10.76 5.33 -2.56
C ALA A 108 10.18 3.93 -2.22
N ALA A 109 10.41 3.41 -1.02
CA ALA A 109 9.79 2.18 -0.56
C ALA A 109 8.27 2.36 -0.36
N ALA A 110 7.85 3.48 0.24
CA ALA A 110 6.42 3.81 0.38
C ALA A 110 5.73 3.96 -0.99
N GLN A 111 6.33 4.67 -1.95
CA GLN A 111 5.79 4.80 -3.31
C GLN A 111 5.68 3.44 -4.03
N LEU A 112 6.70 2.58 -3.92
CA LEU A 112 6.63 1.23 -4.49
C LEU A 112 5.56 0.38 -3.82
N LEU A 113 5.37 0.51 -2.49
CA LEU A 113 4.35 -0.20 -1.73
C LEU A 113 2.95 0.26 -2.17
N THR A 114 2.74 1.56 -2.26
CA THR A 114 1.51 2.16 -2.80
C THR A 114 1.19 1.59 -4.18
N ASN A 115 2.16 1.61 -5.10
CA ASN A 115 1.94 1.11 -6.45
C ASN A 115 1.56 -0.38 -6.51
N ILE A 116 2.29 -1.26 -5.80
CA ILE A 116 1.98 -2.71 -5.83
C ILE A 116 0.63 -3.02 -5.18
N LEU A 117 0.28 -2.31 -4.10
CA LEU A 117 -1.01 -2.46 -3.44
C LEU A 117 -2.14 -1.98 -4.35
N SER A 118 -1.95 -0.91 -5.11
CA SER A 118 -2.93 -0.45 -6.10
C SER A 118 -3.07 -1.42 -7.30
N TYR A 119 -1.96 -1.91 -7.85
CA TYR A 119 -2.02 -2.83 -9.00
C TYR A 119 -2.64 -4.18 -8.66
N ARG A 120 -2.41 -4.69 -7.44
CA ARG A 120 -2.83 -6.03 -7.03
C ARG A 120 -3.87 -6.05 -5.92
N ALA A 121 -4.60 -4.95 -5.71
CA ALA A 121 -5.52 -4.81 -4.59
C ALA A 121 -6.49 -5.99 -4.46
N ASN A 122 -7.12 -6.39 -5.57
CA ASN A 122 -8.08 -7.50 -5.61
C ASN A 122 -7.44 -8.87 -5.31
N LEU A 123 -6.18 -9.07 -5.70
CA LEU A 123 -5.45 -10.32 -5.46
C LEU A 123 -4.97 -10.45 -4.01
N LEU A 124 -4.97 -9.35 -3.26
CA LEU A 124 -4.52 -9.25 -1.87
C LEU A 124 -5.67 -9.23 -0.86
N GLN A 125 -6.89 -9.59 -1.29
CA GLN A 125 -8.09 -9.58 -0.45
C GLN A 125 -7.90 -10.36 0.87
N LYS A 126 -7.23 -11.51 0.81
CA LYS A 126 -7.04 -12.39 1.97
C LYS A 126 -6.08 -11.81 3.00
N GLU A 127 -5.12 -11.01 2.55
CA GLU A 127 -4.10 -10.38 3.37
C GLU A 127 -4.42 -8.91 3.70
N ALA A 128 -5.51 -8.36 3.15
CA ALA A 128 -5.82 -6.94 3.21
C ALA A 128 -5.87 -6.38 4.64
N GLU A 129 -6.50 -7.10 5.57
CA GLU A 129 -6.57 -6.68 6.98
C GLU A 129 -5.17 -6.55 7.61
N VAL A 130 -4.32 -7.57 7.42
CA VAL A 130 -2.94 -7.57 7.95
C VAL A 130 -2.11 -6.44 7.32
N LEU A 131 -2.27 -6.21 6.01
CA LEU A 131 -1.59 -5.12 5.32
C LEU A 131 -2.01 -3.75 5.85
N LEU A 132 -3.32 -3.52 6.05
CA LEU A 132 -3.84 -2.28 6.61
C LEU A 132 -3.31 -2.02 8.03
N ILE A 133 -3.30 -3.05 8.89
CA ILE A 133 -2.75 -2.96 10.24
C ILE A 133 -1.26 -2.61 10.20
N ASN A 134 -0.48 -3.30 9.35
CA ASN A 134 0.96 -3.02 9.21
C ASN A 134 1.22 -1.59 8.70
N MET A 135 0.41 -1.10 7.76
CA MET A 135 0.51 0.28 7.29
C MET A 135 0.22 1.29 8.39
N LEU A 136 -0.81 1.07 9.22
CA LEU A 136 -1.13 1.94 10.35
C LEU A 136 0.00 1.98 11.39
N ASP A 137 0.56 0.83 11.73
CA ASP A 137 1.70 0.74 12.66
C ASP A 137 2.93 1.49 12.13
N HIS A 138 3.22 1.40 10.82
CA HIS A 138 4.27 2.18 10.21
C HIS A 138 3.95 3.69 10.17
N LEU A 139 2.72 4.08 9.83
CA LEU A 139 2.29 5.49 9.83
C LEU A 139 2.47 6.13 11.22
N ALA A 140 2.13 5.40 12.28
CA ALA A 140 2.29 5.87 13.66
C ALA A 140 3.75 6.18 14.02
N ARG A 141 4.70 5.38 13.49
CA ARG A 141 6.14 5.52 13.77
C ARG A 141 6.83 6.55 12.87
N THR A 142 6.45 6.63 11.59
CA THR A 142 7.21 7.38 10.57
C THR A 142 6.93 8.89 10.57
N ARG A 143 5.78 9.32 11.10
CA ARG A 143 5.30 10.71 11.06
C ARG A 143 6.34 11.75 11.49
N GLN A 144 7.00 11.52 12.62
CA GLN A 144 7.88 12.52 13.24
C GLN A 144 9.25 12.62 12.54
N GLU A 145 9.71 11.52 11.94
CA GLU A 145 11.07 11.43 11.40
C GLU A 145 11.15 11.70 9.89
N LYS A 146 10.14 11.25 9.12
CA LYS A 146 10.21 11.20 7.65
C LYS A 146 8.87 11.57 7.02
N ILE A 147 8.56 12.85 7.01
CA ILE A 147 7.27 13.37 6.51
C ILE A 147 6.93 12.90 5.09
N GLN A 148 7.90 12.85 4.17
CA GLN A 148 7.63 12.36 2.81
C GLN A 148 7.25 10.88 2.79
N THR A 149 7.91 10.03 3.60
CA THR A 149 7.54 8.61 3.67
C THR A 149 6.13 8.45 4.25
N TYR A 150 5.82 9.24 5.28
CA TYR A 150 4.49 9.27 5.88
C TYR A 150 3.41 9.64 4.86
N THR A 151 3.59 10.74 4.11
CA THR A 151 2.63 11.19 3.10
C THR A 151 2.39 10.14 2.01
N GLU A 152 3.46 9.53 1.49
CA GLU A 152 3.34 8.51 0.44
C GLU A 152 2.67 7.23 0.94
N LEU A 153 2.97 6.82 2.18
CA LEU A 153 2.35 5.65 2.81
C LEU A 153 0.88 5.90 3.14
N LEU A 154 0.53 7.12 3.58
CA LEU A 154 -0.84 7.53 3.85
C LEU A 154 -1.68 7.53 2.58
N ASN A 155 -1.12 8.06 1.48
CA ASN A 155 -1.74 7.97 0.16
C ASN A 155 -1.95 6.50 -0.26
N GLY A 156 -0.95 5.64 -0.06
CA GLY A 156 -1.08 4.20 -0.29
C GLY A 156 -2.17 3.55 0.54
N PHE A 157 -2.30 3.92 1.83
CA PHE A 157 -3.32 3.40 2.72
C PHE A 157 -4.72 3.75 2.20
N VAL A 158 -4.93 5.01 1.80
CA VAL A 158 -6.22 5.47 1.27
C VAL A 158 -6.57 4.75 -0.02
N LEU A 159 -5.62 4.65 -0.96
CA LEU A 159 -5.83 3.95 -2.23
C LEU A 159 -6.17 2.47 -2.03
N PHE A 160 -5.42 1.77 -1.17
CA PHE A 160 -5.68 0.36 -0.88
C PHE A 160 -7.00 0.16 -0.13
N SER A 161 -7.34 1.09 0.77
CA SER A 161 -8.62 1.09 1.48
C SER A 161 -9.79 1.32 0.54
N GLY A 162 -9.65 2.09 -0.53
CA GLY A 162 -10.69 2.24 -1.56
C GLY A 162 -11.12 0.89 -2.18
N HIS A 163 -10.20 -0.07 -2.29
CA HIS A 163 -10.50 -1.43 -2.75
C HIS A 163 -11.07 -2.33 -1.64
N HIS A 164 -10.72 -2.05 -0.37
CA HIS A 164 -11.05 -2.88 0.80
C HIS A 164 -11.80 -2.09 1.87
N LEU A 165 -12.75 -1.24 1.47
CA LEU A 165 -13.28 -0.17 2.31
C LEU A 165 -13.88 -0.67 3.62
N HIS A 166 -14.69 -1.72 3.56
CA HIS A 166 -15.37 -2.28 4.72
C HIS A 166 -14.35 -2.79 5.75
N LEU A 167 -13.27 -3.45 5.29
CA LEU A 167 -12.19 -3.91 6.15
C LEU A 167 -11.40 -2.74 6.73
N ALA A 168 -11.07 -1.74 5.91
CA ALA A 168 -10.35 -0.55 6.37
C ALA A 168 -11.12 0.19 7.48
N VAL A 169 -12.42 0.42 7.30
CA VAL A 169 -13.27 1.04 8.33
C VAL A 169 -13.30 0.19 9.59
N GLN A 170 -13.42 -1.15 9.48
CA GLN A 170 -13.37 -2.03 10.65
C GLN A 170 -12.03 -1.96 11.39
N VAL A 171 -10.91 -1.97 10.66
CA VAL A 171 -9.56 -1.85 11.26
C VAL A 171 -9.43 -0.53 12.01
N LEU A 172 -9.93 0.57 11.45
CA LEU A 172 -9.88 1.89 12.09
C LEU A 172 -10.80 1.99 13.32
N LEU A 173 -12.01 1.43 13.27
CA LEU A 173 -12.94 1.41 14.41
C LEU A 173 -12.44 0.57 15.59
N ARG A 174 -11.56 -0.41 15.34
CA ARG A 174 -10.94 -1.25 16.38
C ARG A 174 -9.77 -0.57 17.09
N GLN A 175 -9.33 0.60 16.63
CA GLN A 175 -8.23 1.32 17.27
C GLN A 175 -8.67 1.88 18.63
N THR A 176 -7.74 1.97 19.58
CA THR A 176 -8.03 2.45 20.93
C THR A 176 -8.38 3.93 20.93
N LEU A 177 -9.40 4.31 21.71
CA LEU A 177 -9.75 5.69 21.97
C LEU A 177 -8.98 6.24 23.19
N PRO A 178 -8.63 7.54 23.21
CA PRO A 178 -8.83 8.54 22.15
C PRO A 178 -7.90 8.32 20.96
N TYR A 179 -8.36 8.65 19.74
CA TYR A 179 -7.51 8.59 18.56
C TYR A 179 -6.35 9.59 18.64
N ASN A 180 -5.16 9.14 18.28
CA ASN A 180 -3.99 9.98 18.13
C ASN A 180 -4.04 10.77 16.81
N GLN A 181 -3.12 11.73 16.64
CA GLN A 181 -3.08 12.59 15.45
C GLN A 181 -2.96 11.79 14.14
N THR A 182 -2.17 10.72 14.12
CA THR A 182 -2.02 9.86 12.94
C THR A 182 -3.35 9.23 12.53
N LEU A 183 -4.08 8.64 13.49
CA LEU A 183 -5.38 8.03 13.21
C LEU A 183 -6.41 9.07 12.76
N SER A 184 -6.41 10.26 13.37
CA SER A 184 -7.29 11.36 12.95
C SER A 184 -7.04 11.76 11.49
N GLU A 185 -5.79 11.85 11.06
CA GLU A 185 -5.46 12.16 9.66
C GLU A 185 -5.80 11.03 8.69
N VAL A 186 -5.64 9.77 9.11
CA VAL A 186 -6.09 8.63 8.31
C VAL A 186 -7.60 8.70 8.09
N TRP A 187 -8.37 8.94 9.15
CA TRP A 187 -9.81 9.14 9.06
C TRP A 187 -10.18 10.34 8.17
N GLU A 188 -9.47 11.45 8.32
CA GLU A 188 -9.69 12.65 7.52
C GLU A 188 -9.47 12.37 6.03
N MET A 189 -8.32 11.77 5.67
CA MET A 189 -7.97 11.44 4.29
C MET A 189 -8.92 10.41 3.68
N MET A 190 -9.27 9.37 4.44
CA MET A 190 -10.27 8.38 4.03
C MET A 190 -11.62 9.02 3.76
N SER A 191 -12.06 9.92 4.64
CA SER A 191 -13.34 10.61 4.49
C SER A 191 -13.33 11.53 3.28
N ARG A 192 -12.24 12.24 3.00
CA ARG A 192 -12.15 13.11 1.81
C ARG A 192 -12.40 12.37 0.50
N THR A 193 -12.01 11.10 0.41
CA THR A 193 -12.14 10.31 -0.83
C THR A 193 -13.36 9.37 -0.82
N HIS A 194 -13.76 8.85 0.33
CA HIS A 194 -14.73 7.76 0.45
C HIS A 194 -15.89 8.06 1.41
N PHE A 195 -16.17 9.35 1.71
CA PHE A 195 -17.18 9.75 2.69
C PHE A 195 -18.51 9.00 2.57
N THR A 196 -19.13 9.02 1.38
CA THR A 196 -20.45 8.42 1.16
C THR A 196 -20.43 6.92 1.44
N SER A 197 -19.47 6.21 0.87
CA SER A 197 -19.33 4.77 1.05
C SER A 197 -19.02 4.37 2.50
N ILE A 198 -18.27 5.20 3.25
CA ILE A 198 -18.03 5.00 4.68
C ILE A 198 -19.35 5.13 5.46
N ILE A 199 -20.12 6.18 5.19
CA ILE A 199 -21.40 6.44 5.86
C ILE A 199 -22.40 5.32 5.54
N ASP A 200 -22.52 4.91 4.28
CA ASP A 200 -23.39 3.82 3.85
C ASP A 200 -23.06 2.51 4.60
N PHE A 201 -21.78 2.17 4.69
CA PHE A 201 -21.33 0.99 5.44
C PHE A 201 -21.66 1.09 6.95
N LEU A 202 -21.47 2.27 7.56
CA LEU A 202 -21.79 2.48 8.97
C LEU A 202 -23.31 2.35 9.22
N PHE A 203 -24.14 2.92 8.34
CA PHE A 203 -25.59 2.77 8.42
C PHE A 203 -26.03 1.32 8.23
N GLU A 204 -25.46 0.61 7.26
CA GLU A 204 -25.72 -0.81 7.05
C GLU A 204 -25.45 -1.61 8.33
N ARG A 205 -24.30 -1.36 9.00
CA ARG A 205 -23.99 -2.02 10.27
C ARG A 205 -24.98 -1.71 11.38
N VAL A 206 -25.31 -0.42 11.59
CA VAL A 206 -26.27 0.00 12.62
C VAL A 206 -27.66 -0.58 12.35
N TRP A 207 -28.07 -0.63 11.08
CA TRP A 207 -29.36 -1.20 10.68
C TRP A 207 -29.43 -2.72 10.92
N ILE A 208 -28.36 -3.45 10.58
CA ILE A 208 -28.26 -4.90 10.84
C ILE A 208 -28.30 -5.18 12.36
N ASP A 209 -27.59 -4.39 13.17
CA ASP A 209 -27.60 -4.56 14.63
C ASP A 209 -28.99 -4.27 15.24
N ASN A 210 -29.73 -3.29 14.70
CA ASN A 210 -31.09 -2.96 15.15
C ASN A 210 -32.16 -3.96 14.68
N SER A 211 -32.00 -4.54 13.49
CA SER A 211 -32.91 -5.56 12.97
C SER A 211 -32.68 -6.94 13.58
N SER A 212 -31.44 -7.25 14.01
CA SER A 212 -31.14 -8.48 14.75
C SER A 212 -31.61 -8.42 16.20
N SER A 213 -31.60 -7.23 16.83
CA SER A 213 -32.07 -7.02 18.21
C SER A 213 -33.59 -6.95 18.36
N SER A 214 -34.34 -6.63 17.30
CA SER A 214 -35.81 -6.71 17.31
C SER A 214 -36.37 -8.14 17.27
N SER A 215 -35.52 -9.16 17.11
CA SER A 215 -35.91 -10.58 17.16
C SER A 215 -35.94 -11.18 18.58
N LYS A 216 -35.54 -10.41 19.60
CA LYS A 216 -35.71 -10.79 21.01
C LYS A 216 -36.85 -9.96 21.60
N THR A 217 -38.08 -10.43 21.44
CA THR A 217 -39.20 -9.98 22.26
C THR A 217 -38.81 -10.11 23.74
N PRO A 218 -38.92 -9.05 24.56
CA PRO A 218 -38.86 -9.21 26.00
C PRO A 218 -40.07 -10.05 26.40
N ASP A 219 -39.86 -11.15 27.13
CA ASP A 219 -40.95 -11.85 27.79
C ASP A 219 -41.67 -10.86 28.71
N LEU A 220 -42.82 -10.37 28.26
CA LEU A 220 -43.76 -9.64 29.09
C LEU A 220 -44.22 -10.60 30.18
N ILE A 221 -43.77 -10.35 31.40
CA ILE A 221 -44.32 -10.94 32.61
C ILE A 221 -45.81 -10.61 32.61
N VAL A 222 -46.64 -11.61 32.32
CA VAL A 222 -48.08 -11.53 32.48
C VAL A 222 -48.35 -11.52 33.99
N GLU A 223 -48.64 -10.33 34.53
CA GLU A 223 -49.28 -10.20 35.84
C GLU A 223 -50.63 -10.92 35.78
N GLN A 224 -50.73 -12.06 36.44
CA GLN A 224 -52.03 -12.66 36.74
C GLN A 224 -52.63 -11.92 37.92
N GLU A 225 -53.60 -11.03 37.63
CA GLU A 225 -54.59 -10.58 38.59
C GLU A 225 -55.42 -11.78 39.08
N GLU A 226 -55.09 -12.33 40.25
CA GLU A 226 -56.06 -13.14 41.00
C GLU A 226 -57.02 -12.20 41.74
N LYS A 227 -58.19 -12.05 41.12
CA LYS A 227 -59.38 -11.45 41.73
C LYS A 227 -59.87 -12.33 42.88
N ASN A 228 -59.89 -11.75 44.08
CA ASN A 228 -60.69 -12.20 45.21
C ASN A 228 -62.17 -12.37 44.81
N ILE A 229 -62.76 -13.53 45.06
CA ILE A 229 -64.21 -13.69 45.25
C ILE A 229 -64.46 -14.71 46.39
N VAL A 230 -64.95 -14.14 47.50
CA VAL A 230 -65.76 -14.66 48.64
C VAL A 230 -65.26 -15.87 49.43
#